data_AF-A0A818F8T0-F1
#
_entry.id   AF-A0A818F8T0-F1
#
_cell.length_a   1.000
_cell.length_b   1.000
_cell.length_c   1.000
_cell.angle_alpha   90.00
_cell.angle_beta   90.00
_cell.angle_gamma   90.00
#
_symmetry.space_group_name_H-M   'P 1'
#
loop_
_entity.id
_entity.type
_entity.pdbx_description
1 polymer ?
#
loop_
_entity_poly.entity_id
_entity_poly.type
_entity_poly.pdbx_seq_one_letter_code
_entity_poly.pdbx_strand_id
1 'polypeptide(L)'
;KYSFIFCIRAFDILGYKRVQWSCNALNSKSRQAALRLGFQYEGTWLKTFVYKGRSRDNAWFSIVDDEWPVVKKELQRWLNPENFDINGQQLTKLNAAQVNPRQGKVIDMK
;
A
#
# COMPACT_ATOMS: atom_id res chain seq x y z
N LYS A 1 6.08 8.00 5.32
CA LYS A 1 7.54 8.10 5.06
C LYS A 1 8.25 6.78 5.41
N TYR A 2 8.14 6.24 6.64
CA TYR A 2 8.78 4.96 7.01
C TYR A 2 8.37 3.74 6.17
N SER A 3 7.08 3.59 5.84
CA SER A 3 6.59 2.46 5.03
C SER A 3 7.24 2.35 3.64
N PHE A 4 7.67 3.48 3.06
CA PHE A 4 8.35 3.49 1.76
C PHE A 4 9.76 2.91 1.83
N ILE A 5 10.51 3.22 2.90
CA ILE A 5 11.87 2.70 3.13
C ILE A 5 11.83 1.17 3.27
N PHE A 6 10.82 0.65 3.98
CA PHE A 6 10.61 -0.80 4.10
C PHE A 6 10.33 -1.46 2.75
N CYS A 7 9.49 -0.85 1.89
CA CYS A 7 9.21 -1.39 0.57
C CYS A 7 10.44 -1.38 -0.34
N ILE A 8 11.21 -0.28 -0.37
CA ILE A 8 12.50 -0.22 -1.09
C ILE A 8 13.41 -1.35 -0.64
N ARG A 9 13.60 -1.52 0.67
CA ARG A 9 14.50 -2.55 1.18
C ARG A 9 14.00 -3.96 0.84
N ALA A 10 12.70 -4.21 0.96
CA ALA A 10 12.12 -5.51 0.65
C ALA A 10 12.31 -5.90 -0.83
N PHE A 11 11.94 -5.01 -1.76
CA PHE A 11 12.02 -5.31 -3.19
C PHE A 11 13.44 -5.15 -3.76
N ASP A 12 14.10 -4.02 -3.53
CA ASP A 12 15.34 -3.67 -4.23
C ASP A 12 16.59 -4.32 -3.62
N ILE A 13 16.58 -4.57 -2.30
CA ILE A 13 17.76 -5.10 -1.58
C ILE A 13 17.59 -6.59 -1.28
N LEU A 14 16.42 -6.98 -0.76
CA LEU A 14 16.19 -8.35 -0.31
C LEU A 14 15.58 -9.26 -1.39
N GLY A 15 15.14 -8.70 -2.52
CA GLY A 15 14.56 -9.48 -3.63
C GLY A 15 13.24 -10.16 -3.28
N TYR A 16 12.46 -9.59 -2.35
CA TYR A 16 11.16 -10.16 -1.98
C TYR A 16 10.18 -9.96 -3.13
N LYS A 17 9.40 -11.00 -3.42
CA LYS A 17 8.37 -10.95 -4.47
C LYS A 17 7.10 -10.23 -4.05
N ARG A 18 6.93 -9.99 -2.74
CA ARG A 18 5.66 -9.55 -2.18
C ARG A 18 5.82 -8.86 -0.84
N VAL A 19 5.13 -7.74 -0.67
CA VAL A 19 4.95 -7.05 0.60
C VAL A 19 3.47 -6.96 0.91
N GLN A 20 3.10 -7.33 2.13
CA GLN A 20 1.70 -7.39 2.56
C GLN A 20 1.40 -6.36 3.63
N TRP A 21 0.20 -5.79 3.55
CA TRP A 21 -0.40 -4.97 4.59
C TRP A 21 -1.67 -5.65 5.07
N SER A 22 -1.85 -5.74 6.39
CA SER A 22 -3.09 -6.25 6.98
C SER A 22 -3.62 -5.29 8.03
N CYS A 23 -4.94 -5.14 8.08
CA CYS A 23 -5.58 -4.31 9.08
C CYS A 23 -7.00 -4.78 9.39
N ASN A 24 -7.55 -4.34 10.52
CA ASN A 24 -8.96 -4.57 10.83
C ASN A 24 -9.83 -4.01 9.69
N ALA A 25 -10.75 -4.82 9.17
CA ALA A 25 -11.64 -4.43 8.07
C ALA A 25 -12.46 -3.17 8.40
N LEU A 26 -12.77 -2.90 9.67
CA LEU A 26 -13.48 -1.69 10.10
C LEU A 26 -12.60 -0.44 10.19
N ASN A 27 -11.27 -0.57 10.13
CA ASN A 27 -10.35 0.55 10.21
C ASN A 27 -10.20 1.26 8.86
N SER A 28 -11.12 2.16 8.54
CA SER A 28 -11.11 2.95 7.30
C SER A 28 -9.81 3.73 7.08
N LYS A 29 -9.24 4.34 8.13
CA LYS A 29 -8.00 5.12 8.05
C LYS A 29 -6.82 4.26 7.60
N SER A 30 -6.68 3.05 8.17
CA SER A 30 -5.59 2.13 7.79
C SER A 30 -5.77 1.59 6.38
N ARG A 31 -7.00 1.24 5.98
CA ARG A 31 -7.31 0.82 4.60
C ARG A 31 -6.99 1.91 3.58
N GLN A 32 -7.40 3.16 3.85
CA GLN A 32 -7.10 4.29 2.99
C GLN A 32 -5.59 4.57 2.91
N ALA A 33 -4.84 4.39 4.01
CA ALA A 33 -3.39 4.52 4.01
C ALA A 33 -2.72 3.46 3.12
N ALA A 34 -3.17 2.19 3.18
CA ALA A 34 -2.67 1.12 2.33
C ALA A 34 -2.89 1.44 0.84
N LEU A 35 -4.12 1.80 0.46
CA LEU A 35 -4.44 2.20 -0.92
C LEU A 35 -3.61 3.42 -1.35
N ARG A 36 -3.52 4.46 -0.52
CA ARG A 36 -2.74 5.66 -0.84
C ARG A 36 -1.28 5.34 -1.15
N LEU A 37 -0.70 4.34 -0.48
CA LEU A 37 0.69 3.91 -0.65
C LEU A 37 0.91 2.96 -1.84
N GLY A 38 -0.13 2.54 -2.54
CA GLY A 38 -0.02 1.69 -3.73
C GLY A 38 -0.38 0.22 -3.52
N PHE A 39 -0.73 -0.17 -2.30
CA PHE A 39 -1.20 -1.52 -2.03
C PHE A 39 -2.57 -1.76 -2.65
N GLN A 40 -2.78 -2.95 -3.21
CA GLN A 40 -4.04 -3.39 -3.78
C GLN A 40 -4.77 -4.32 -2.84
N TYR A 41 -6.08 -4.15 -2.72
CA TYR A 41 -6.93 -5.01 -1.90
C TYR A 41 -7.06 -6.40 -2.52
N GLU A 42 -6.98 -7.43 -1.69
CA GLU A 42 -7.09 -8.82 -2.14
C GLU A 42 -8.25 -9.57 -1.52
N GLY A 43 -8.70 -9.14 -0.34
CA GLY A 43 -9.79 -9.83 0.34
C GLY A 43 -9.86 -9.50 1.81
N THR A 44 -10.96 -9.92 2.41
CA THR A 44 -11.18 -9.84 3.85
C THR A 44 -11.42 -11.24 4.36
N TRP A 45 -10.61 -11.65 5.32
CA TRP A 45 -10.84 -12.88 6.04
C TRP A 45 -11.80 -12.58 7.19
N LEU A 46 -12.94 -13.27 7.19
CA LEU A 46 -13.93 -13.12 8.24
C LEU A 46 -13.48 -13.83 9.50
N LYS A 47 -13.76 -13.24 10.67
CA LYS A 47 -13.49 -13.83 11.99
C LYS A 47 -12.03 -14.29 12.17
N THR A 48 -11.06 -13.56 11.59
CA THR A 48 -9.64 -13.95 11.64
C THR A 48 -9.09 -13.98 13.06
N PHE A 49 -9.54 -13.04 13.91
CA PHE A 49 -9.06 -12.92 15.28
C PHE A 49 -10.20 -12.60 16.25
N VAL A 50 -10.04 -13.00 17.51
CA VAL A 50 -10.76 -12.41 18.63
C VAL A 50 -9.82 -11.41 19.30
N TYR A 51 -10.21 -10.14 19.33
CA TYR A 51 -9.40 -9.07 19.94
C TYR A 51 -10.26 -8.27 20.90
N LYS A 52 -9.83 -8.16 22.16
CA LYS A 52 -10.58 -7.47 23.24
C LYS A 52 -12.04 -7.94 23.33
N GLY A 53 -12.26 -9.26 23.25
CA GLY A 53 -13.58 -9.88 23.37
C GLY A 53 -14.51 -9.66 22.16
N ARG A 54 -14.00 -9.16 21.02
CA ARG A 54 -14.78 -8.96 19.80
C ARG A 54 -14.19 -9.73 18.63
N SER A 55 -15.06 -10.25 17.77
CA SER A 55 -14.63 -10.81 16.48
C SER A 55 -14.08 -9.71 15.59
N ARG A 56 -12.95 -9.97 14.94
CA ARG A 56 -12.28 -9.06 14.03
C ARG A 56 -12.10 -9.73 12.68
N ASP A 57 -12.63 -9.06 11.66
CA ASP A 57 -12.33 -9.36 10.27
C ASP A 57 -11.04 -8.64 9.87
N ASN A 58 -10.20 -9.31 9.07
CA ASN A 58 -8.90 -8.76 8.66
C ASN A 58 -8.89 -8.55 7.14
N ALA A 59 -8.72 -7.29 6.73
CA ALA A 59 -8.55 -6.91 5.34
C ALA A 59 -7.08 -7.01 4.95
N TRP A 60 -6.83 -7.59 3.78
CA TRP A 60 -5.51 -7.87 3.24
C TRP A 60 -5.26 -7.06 1.97
N PHE A 61 -4.06 -6.50 1.89
CA PHE A 61 -3.57 -5.75 0.75
C PHE A 61 -2.13 -6.14 0.45
N SER A 62 -1.68 -5.96 -0.80
CA SER A 62 -0.31 -6.27 -1.19
C SER A 62 0.21 -5.39 -2.32
N ILE A 63 1.54 -5.39 -2.45
CA ILE A 63 2.28 -5.00 -3.65
C ILE A 63 3.14 -6.20 -4.00
N VAL A 64 3.22 -6.54 -5.29
CA VAL A 64 4.16 -7.55 -5.81
C VAL A 64 5.29 -6.88 -6.57
N ASP A 65 6.36 -7.63 -6.80
CA ASP A 65 7.57 -7.19 -7.50
C ASP A 65 7.27 -6.55 -8.87
N ASP A 66 6.38 -7.12 -9.67
CA ASP A 66 6.03 -6.57 -11.00
C ASP A 66 5.37 -5.17 -10.95
N GLU A 67 4.72 -4.83 -9.84
CA GLU A 67 4.03 -3.53 -9.66
C GLU A 67 4.94 -2.49 -9.03
N TRP A 68 5.94 -2.95 -8.28
CA TRP A 68 6.79 -2.11 -7.48
C TRP A 68 7.46 -1.00 -8.28
N PRO A 69 8.00 -1.19 -9.50
CA PRO A 69 8.62 -0.11 -10.26
C PRO A 69 7.68 1.09 -10.48
N VAL A 70 6.41 0.84 -10.77
CA VAL A 70 5.42 1.90 -11.02
C VAL A 70 5.03 2.60 -9.72
N VAL A 71 4.77 1.83 -8.66
CA VAL A 71 4.43 2.37 -7.33
C VAL A 71 5.59 3.17 -6.74
N LYS A 72 6.83 2.67 -6.89
CA LYS A 72 8.06 3.34 -6.46
C LYS A 72 8.23 4.69 -7.13
N LYS A 73 8.04 4.77 -8.45
CA LYS A 73 8.15 6.02 -9.21
C LYS A 73 7.16 7.08 -8.70
N GLU A 74 5.94 6.69 -8.43
CA GLU A 74 4.91 7.60 -7.89
C GLU A 74 5.22 8.05 -6.46
N LEU A 75 5.74 7.15 -5.61
CA LEU A 75 6.20 7.49 -4.28
C LEU A 75 7.39 8.46 -4.31
N GLN A 76 8.34 8.25 -5.23
CA GLN A 76 9.48 9.15 -5.45
C GLN A 76 9.04 10.53 -5.94
N ARG A 77 8.11 10.59 -6.92
CA ARG A 77 7.50 11.84 -7.39
C ARG A 77 6.88 12.62 -6.24
N TRP A 78 6.11 11.95 -5.39
CA TRP A 78 5.44 12.60 -4.27
C TRP A 78 6.42 13.05 -3.16
N LEU A 79 7.50 12.29 -2.94
CA LEU A 79 8.53 12.61 -1.95
C LEU A 79 9.56 13.64 -2.43
N ASN A 80 9.59 13.97 -3.73
CA ASN A 80 10.46 14.99 -4.27
C ASN A 80 10.25 16.30 -3.47
N PRO A 81 11.33 16.95 -2.97
CA PRO A 81 11.24 18.25 -2.30
C PRO A 81 10.44 19.29 -3.08
N GLU A 82 10.50 19.27 -4.41
CA GLU A 82 9.73 20.17 -5.29
C GLU A 82 8.22 20.01 -5.17
N ASN A 83 7.73 18.88 -4.63
CA ASN A 83 6.32 18.65 -4.38
C ASN A 83 5.83 19.29 -3.06
N PHE A 84 6.68 20.04 -2.34
CA PHE A 84 6.32 20.70 -1.10
C PHE A 84 6.56 22.21 -1.21
N ASP A 85 5.61 23.01 -0.75
CA ASP A 85 5.77 24.46 -0.68
C ASP A 85 6.67 24.89 0.50
N ILE A 86 6.89 26.20 0.62
CA ILE A 86 7.69 26.81 1.70
C ILE A 86 7.15 26.50 3.11
N ASN A 87 5.86 26.16 3.23
CA ASN A 87 5.22 25.81 4.50
C ASN A 87 5.21 24.28 4.74
N GLY A 88 5.81 23.50 3.85
CA GLY A 88 5.86 22.03 3.92
C GLY A 88 4.55 21.36 3.52
N GLN A 89 3.62 22.07 2.88
CA GLN A 89 2.38 21.50 2.36
C GLN A 89 2.60 20.88 0.98
N GLN A 90 2.03 19.70 0.76
CA GLN A 90 2.15 18.99 -0.52
C GLN A 90 1.40 19.74 -1.63
N LEU A 91 2.06 19.97 -2.77
CA LEU A 91 1.46 20.57 -3.97
C LEU A 91 0.54 19.57 -4.68
N THR A 92 0.98 18.32 -4.79
CA THR A 92 0.18 17.22 -5.35
C THR A 92 0.00 16.10 -4.33
N LYS A 93 -1.17 15.47 -4.39
CA LYS A 93 -1.51 14.34 -3.51
C LYS A 93 -0.90 13.05 -4.03
N LEU A 94 -0.49 12.19 -3.11
CA LEU A 94 -0.15 10.80 -3.40
C LEU A 94 -1.42 9.98 -3.60
N ASN A 95 -1.49 9.21 -4.69
CA ASN A 95 -2.51 8.18 -4.87
C ASN A 95 -1.95 6.97 -5.63
N ALA A 96 -0.99 6.28 -5.03
CA ALA A 96 -0.22 5.25 -5.74
C ALA A 96 -1.05 4.02 -6.14
N ALA A 97 -2.18 3.74 -5.49
CA ALA A 97 -3.05 2.63 -5.92
C ALA A 97 -3.68 2.88 -7.29
N GLN A 98 -3.84 4.14 -7.71
CA GLN A 98 -4.42 4.49 -9.02
C GLN A 98 -3.47 4.32 -10.19
N VAL A 99 -2.16 4.26 -9.92
CA VAL A 99 -1.15 4.04 -10.96
C VAL A 99 -0.64 2.61 -10.94
N ASN A 100 -1.02 1.81 -9.94
CA ASN A 100 -0.60 0.42 -9.83
C ASN A 100 -1.20 -0.40 -11.00
N PRO A 101 -0.39 -1.16 -11.76
CA PRO A 101 -0.84 -1.95 -12.91
C PRO A 101 -1.97 -2.96 -12.65
N ARG A 102 -2.11 -3.44 -11.40
CA ARG A 102 -3.16 -4.37 -10.99
C ARG A 102 -4.50 -3.68 -10.75
N GLN A 103 -4.55 -2.35 -10.67
CA GLN A 103 -5.80 -1.65 -10.39
C GLN A 103 -6.92 -2.07 -11.35
N GLY A 104 -8.03 -2.54 -10.80
CA GLY A 104 -9.20 -2.97 -11.57
C GLY A 104 -9.02 -4.30 -12.32
N LYS A 105 -7.88 -4.98 -12.18
CA LYS A 105 -7.64 -6.31 -12.76
C LYS A 105 -7.73 -7.37 -11.68
N VAL A 106 -8.50 -8.42 -11.95
CA VAL A 106 -8.34 -9.70 -11.23
C VAL A 106 -7.03 -10.30 -11.72
N ILE A 107 -6.14 -10.66 -10.81
CA ILE A 107 -4.94 -11.42 -11.18
C ILE A 107 -5.44 -12.80 -11.61
N ASP A 108 -5.48 -13.04 -12.91
CA ASP A 108 -5.70 -14.39 -13.43
C ASP A 108 -4.40 -15.15 -13.17
N MET A 109 -4.35 -15.85 -12.02
CA MET A 109 -3.22 -16.70 -11.67
C MET A 109 -3.26 -17.90 -12.62
N LYS A 110 -2.47 -17.84 -13.70
CA LYS A 110 -2.13 -19.02 -14.49
C LYS A 110 -1.38 -20.04 -13.66
#